data_AF-A0A3B0XP57-F1
#
_entry.id   AF-A0A3B0XP57-F1
#
_cell.length_a   1.000
_cell.length_b   1.000
_cell.length_c   1.000
_cell.angle_alpha   90.00
_cell.angle_beta   90.00
_cell.angle_gamma   90.00
#
_symmetry.space_group_name_H-M   'P 1'
#
loop_
_entity.id
_entity.type
_entity.pdbx_description
1 polymer ?
#
loop_
_entity_poly.entity_id
_entity_poly.type
_entity_poly.pdbx_seq_one_letter_code
_entity_poly.pdbx_strand_id
1 'polypeptide(L)'
;MKSTFYEWHNANLLLRIKVQPRASKDEFCEVMGDRLKVRITAPPVDGKANQHLIKYLSRQFQVSRSRVSLVSGENHREKRFRISAPGKLPDFISPPAA
;
A
#
# COMPACT_ATOMS: atom_id res chain seq x y z
N MET A 1 11.20 -19.60 2.78
CA MET A 1 10.16 -18.81 3.50
C MET A 1 9.72 -17.69 2.57
N LYS A 2 8.44 -17.65 2.14
CA LYS A 2 7.93 -16.56 1.28
C LYS A 2 7.79 -15.30 2.13
N SER A 3 8.79 -14.42 2.09
CA SER A 3 8.68 -13.08 2.67
C SER A 3 7.73 -12.26 1.80
N THR A 4 6.44 -12.31 2.12
CA THR A 4 5.41 -11.62 1.36
C THR A 4 5.25 -10.19 1.88
N PHE A 5 5.17 -9.23 0.98
CA PHE A 5 4.90 -7.82 1.30
C PHE A 5 3.43 -7.53 1.62
N TYR A 6 2.60 -8.56 1.62
CA TYR A 6 1.19 -8.48 1.95
C TYR A 6 0.77 -9.68 2.77
N GLU A 7 -0.30 -9.50 3.54
CA GLU A 7 -0.88 -10.51 4.40
C GLU A 7 -2.41 -10.36 4.40
N TRP A 8 -3.11 -11.48 4.32
CA TRP A 8 -4.57 -11.49 4.41
C TRP A 8 -5.01 -11.85 5.82
N HIS A 9 -5.89 -11.01 6.37
CA HIS A 9 -6.57 -11.22 7.64
C HIS A 9 -8.08 -11.20 7.41
N ASN A 10 -8.67 -12.39 7.27
CA ASN A 10 -10.06 -12.53 6.84
C ASN A 10 -10.29 -11.76 5.52
N ALA A 11 -11.19 -10.78 5.51
CA ALA A 11 -11.44 -9.90 4.37
C ALA A 11 -10.53 -8.67 4.29
N ASN A 12 -9.48 -8.56 5.12
CA ASN A 12 -8.60 -7.40 5.18
C ASN A 12 -7.22 -7.73 4.63
N LEU A 13 -6.74 -6.94 3.69
CA LEU A 13 -5.41 -7.03 3.12
C LEU A 13 -4.49 -6.04 3.82
N LEU A 14 -3.46 -6.53 4.50
CA LEU A 14 -2.37 -5.72 5.04
C LEU A 14 -1.25 -5.66 4.01
N LEU A 15 -0.78 -4.45 3.69
CA LEU A 15 0.29 -4.18 2.74
C LEU A 15 1.43 -3.47 3.42
N ARG A 16 2.64 -3.98 3.23
CA ARG A 16 3.90 -3.37 3.63
C ARG A 16 4.48 -2.65 2.43
N ILE A 17 4.52 -1.33 2.50
CA ILE A 17 4.93 -0.46 1.40
C ILE A 17 6.14 0.36 1.83
N LYS A 18 7.17 0.40 0.99
CA LYS A 18 8.29 1.33 1.12
C LYS A 18 8.06 2.51 0.18
N VAL A 19 7.74 3.64 0.78
CA VAL A 19 7.45 4.89 0.09
C VAL A 19 8.75 5.57 -0.33
N GLN A 20 8.86 5.85 -1.62
CA GLN A 20 9.91 6.66 -2.20
C GLN A 20 9.30 7.99 -2.67
N PRO A 21 9.44 9.07 -1.88
CA PRO A 21 8.92 10.40 -2.23
C PRO A 21 9.73 11.04 -3.38
N ARG A 22 9.22 12.15 -3.92
CA ARG A 22 9.86 12.94 -5.00
C ARG A 22 10.07 12.13 -6.30
N ALA A 23 9.12 11.27 -6.64
CA ALA A 23 9.11 10.61 -7.93
C ALA A 23 8.41 11.46 -8.99
N SER A 24 8.68 11.20 -10.28
CA SER A 24 8.01 11.88 -11.39
C SER A 24 6.54 11.44 -11.57
N LYS A 25 6.19 10.23 -11.12
CA LYS A 25 4.84 9.66 -11.20
C LYS A 25 4.59 8.67 -10.05
N ASP A 26 3.32 8.41 -9.78
CA ASP A 26 2.89 7.45 -8.76
C ASP A 26 2.81 6.05 -9.37
N GLU A 27 3.64 5.13 -8.89
CA GLU A 27 3.71 3.78 -9.45
C GLU A 27 4.12 2.75 -8.39
N PHE A 28 3.58 1.53 -8.56
CA PHE A 28 4.11 0.35 -7.89
C PHE A 28 5.40 -0.06 -8.62
N CYS A 29 6.50 -0.17 -7.88
CA CYS A 29 7.78 -0.61 -8.40
C CYS A 29 8.02 -2.07 -8.01
N GLU A 30 9.30 -2.44 -7.86
CA GLU A 30 9.75 -3.75 -7.43
C GLU A 30 9.36 -4.08 -5.97
N VAL A 31 9.21 -5.38 -5.72
CA VAL A 31 9.12 -5.92 -4.36
C VAL A 31 10.53 -6.05 -3.80
N MET A 32 10.81 -5.34 -2.71
CA MET A 32 12.07 -5.40 -1.97
C MET A 32 11.90 -6.29 -0.72
N GLY A 33 12.14 -7.60 -0.87
CA GLY A 33 12.01 -8.55 0.23
C GLY A 33 10.57 -8.63 0.74
N ASP A 34 10.32 -8.24 1.99
CA ASP A 34 9.00 -8.22 2.61
C ASP A 34 8.20 -6.92 2.36
N ARG A 35 8.58 -6.09 1.36
CA ARG A 35 7.99 -4.75 1.18
C ARG A 35 7.84 -4.40 -0.29
N LEU A 36 6.72 -3.76 -0.64
CA LEU A 36 6.48 -3.25 -1.99
C LEU A 36 7.02 -1.82 -2.10
N LYS A 37 7.96 -1.57 -3.02
CA LYS A 37 8.43 -0.21 -3.27
C LYS A 37 7.37 0.56 -4.04
N VAL A 38 6.95 1.71 -3.50
CA VAL A 38 5.97 2.59 -4.14
C VAL A 38 6.58 3.96 -4.24
N ARG A 39 6.65 4.46 -5.47
CA ARG A 39 7.11 5.81 -5.76
C ARG A 39 5.90 6.72 -5.75
N ILE A 40 6.02 7.86 -5.06
CA ILE A 40 4.98 8.88 -5.05
C ILE A 40 5.55 10.24 -5.39
N THR A 41 4.75 11.03 -6.07
CA THR A 41 5.07 12.43 -6.41
C THR A 41 5.02 13.32 -5.17
N ALA A 42 4.20 12.95 -4.18
CA ALA A 42 4.03 13.73 -2.96
C ALA A 42 5.35 13.86 -2.16
N PRO A 43 5.59 15.04 -1.55
CA PRO A 43 6.76 15.24 -0.71
C PRO A 43 6.66 14.39 0.57
N PRO A 44 7.79 14.09 1.24
CA PRO A 44 7.82 13.38 2.52
C PRO A 44 7.43 14.32 3.69
N VAL A 45 6.41 15.14 3.47
CA VAL A 45 5.82 15.97 4.51
C VAL A 45 4.72 15.15 5.15
N ASP A 46 4.75 15.11 6.49
CA ASP A 46 3.82 14.35 7.30
C ASP A 46 2.36 14.67 6.93
N GLY A 47 1.53 13.63 6.83
CA GLY A 47 0.15 13.72 6.35
C GLY A 47 -0.04 13.78 4.82
N LYS A 48 0.76 14.56 4.07
CA LYS A 48 0.57 14.67 2.59
C LYS A 48 0.87 13.37 1.86
N ALA A 49 1.97 12.70 2.21
CA ALA A 49 2.30 11.39 1.66
C ALA A 49 1.24 10.33 2.01
N ASN A 50 0.69 10.38 3.22
CA ASN A 50 -0.33 9.43 3.69
C ASN A 50 -1.61 9.57 2.88
N GLN A 51 -2.14 10.79 2.75
CA GLN A 51 -3.35 11.04 1.98
C GLN A 51 -3.17 10.68 0.50
N HIS A 52 -1.98 10.97 -0.06
CA HIS A 52 -1.65 10.59 -1.42
C HIS A 52 -1.67 9.07 -1.63
N LEU A 53 -1.04 8.32 -0.72
CA LEU A 53 -1.03 6.85 -0.76
C LEU A 53 -2.42 6.27 -0.56
N ILE A 54 -3.21 6.78 0.39
CA ILE A 54 -4.60 6.34 0.60
C ILE A 54 -5.40 6.52 -0.69
N LYS A 55 -5.27 7.68 -1.35
CA LYS A 55 -5.95 7.96 -2.62
C LYS A 55 -5.45 7.02 -3.73
N TYR A 56 -4.15 6.83 -3.84
CA TYR A 56 -3.55 5.94 -4.84
C TYR A 56 -4.00 4.49 -4.66
N LEU A 57 -3.85 3.93 -3.47
CA LEU A 57 -4.28 2.58 -3.13
C LEU A 57 -5.79 2.41 -3.34
N SER A 58 -6.61 3.36 -2.90
CA SER A 58 -8.07 3.28 -3.08
C SER A 58 -8.47 3.11 -4.55
N ARG A 59 -7.78 3.77 -5.47
CA ARG A 59 -8.01 3.65 -6.92
C ARG A 59 -7.54 2.31 -7.47
N GLN A 60 -6.36 1.87 -7.06
CA GLN A 60 -5.74 0.61 -7.54
C GLN A 60 -6.55 -0.62 -7.12
N PHE A 61 -7.04 -0.61 -5.88
CA PHE A 61 -7.84 -1.70 -5.32
C PHE A 61 -9.36 -1.54 -5.54
N GLN A 62 -9.78 -0.49 -6.24
CA GLN A 62 -11.19 -0.12 -6.44
C GLN A 62 -12.01 -0.14 -5.12
N VAL A 63 -11.50 0.54 -4.10
CA VAL A 63 -12.17 0.70 -2.81
C VAL A 63 -12.36 2.16 -2.45
N SER A 64 -13.29 2.43 -1.53
CA SER A 64 -13.41 3.75 -0.91
C SER A 64 -12.18 4.09 -0.08
N ARG A 65 -11.80 5.36 -0.01
CA ARG A 65 -10.72 5.86 0.87
C ARG A 65 -10.90 5.43 2.34
N SER A 66 -12.13 5.36 2.84
CA SER A 66 -12.44 4.93 4.20
C SER A 66 -12.08 3.46 4.50
N ARG A 67 -11.94 2.63 3.46
CA ARG A 67 -11.52 1.22 3.58
C ARG A 67 -10.00 1.06 3.56
N VAL A 68 -9.26 2.13 3.30
CA VAL A 68 -7.79 2.15 3.31
C VAL A 68 -7.34 2.93 4.54
N SER A 69 -6.65 2.26 5.44
CA SER A 69 -6.20 2.85 6.70
C SER A 69 -4.71 2.61 6.89
N LEU A 70 -4.00 3.64 7.37
CA LEU A 70 -2.61 3.49 7.78
C LEU A 70 -2.58 2.77 9.13
N VAL A 71 -1.94 1.60 9.18
CA VAL A 71 -1.76 0.80 10.41
C VAL A 71 -0.51 1.26 11.17
N SER A 72 0.58 1.55 10.45
CA SER A 72 1.86 1.96 11.05
C SER A 72 2.76 2.63 10.03
N GLY A 73 3.75 3.38 10.52
CA GLY A 73 4.75 4.03 9.66
C GLY A 73 4.39 5.44 9.24
N GLU A 74 3.65 6.18 10.08
CA GLU A 74 3.29 7.58 9.81
C GLU A 74 4.55 8.43 9.56
N ASN A 75 5.49 8.38 10.50
CA ASN A 75 6.80 9.08 10.45
C ASN A 75 7.91 8.35 9.66
N HIS A 76 7.66 7.16 9.12
CA HIS A 76 8.69 6.36 8.44
C HIS A 76 8.43 6.23 6.94
N ARG A 77 9.49 6.00 6.16
CA ARG A 77 9.37 5.66 4.73
C ARG A 77 8.68 4.31 4.53
N GLU A 78 8.69 3.46 5.55
CA GLU A 78 8.04 2.17 5.55
C GLU A 78 6.66 2.31 6.18
N LYS A 79 5.63 2.01 5.40
CA LYS A 79 4.24 2.20 5.78
C LYS A 79 3.49 0.89 5.67
N ARG A 80 2.62 0.64 6.65
CA ARG A 80 1.69 -0.49 6.63
C ARG A 80 0.30 0.04 6.41
N PHE A 81 -0.34 -0.39 5.34
CA PHE A 81 -1.72 -0.04 5.02
C PHE A 81 -2.61 -1.26 5.14
N ARG A 82 -3.80 -1.08 5.70
CA ARG A 82 -4.87 -2.07 5.73
C ARG A 82 -5.92 -1.66 4.72
N ILE A 83 -6.31 -2.59 3.86
CA ILE A 83 -7.35 -2.45 2.87
C ILE A 83 -8.46 -3.44 3.19
N SER A 84 -9.65 -2.93 3.49
CA SER A 84 -10.81 -3.77 3.81
C SER A 84 -11.56 -4.12 2.52
N ALA A 85 -11.75 -5.42 2.25
CA ALA A 85 -12.48 -5.95 1.10
C ALA A 85 -12.13 -5.24 -0.23
N PRO A 86 -10.89 -5.43 -0.75
CA PRO A 86 -10.49 -4.89 -2.05
C PRO A 86 -11.37 -5.45 -3.16
N GLY A 87 -11.91 -4.56 -4.01
CA GLY A 87 -12.76 -4.95 -5.15
C GLY A 87 -11.94 -5.45 -6.34
N LYS A 88 -10.73 -4.91 -6.51
CA LYS A 88 -9.77 -5.33 -7.54
C LYS A 88 -8.44 -5.67 -6.88
N LEU A 89 -7.83 -6.76 -7.33
CA LEU A 89 -6.49 -7.17 -6.93
C LEU A 89 -5.53 -7.01 -8.11
N PRO A 90 -4.39 -6.34 -7.94
CA PRO A 90 -3.33 -6.33 -8.94
C PRO A 90 -2.61 -7.68 -9.01
N ASP A 91 -1.96 -7.97 -10.13
CA ASP A 91 -1.36 -9.28 -10.46
C ASP A 91 -0.34 -9.80 -9.43
N PHE A 92 0.28 -8.90 -8.68
CA PHE A 92 1.24 -9.25 -7.63
C PHE A 92 0.59 -9.65 -6.29
N ILE A 93 -0.74 -9.61 -6.18
CA ILE A 93 -1.48 -9.99 -4.97
C ILE A 93 -2.41 -11.15 -5.30
N SER A 94 -2.18 -12.27 -4.63
CA SER A 94 -3.09 -13.42 -4.71
C SER A 94 -4.29 -13.20 -3.78
N PRO A 95 -5.49 -13.66 -4.16
CA PRO A 95 -6.65 -13.64 -3.27
C PRO A 95 -6.38 -14.47 -2.01
N PRO A 96 -7.10 -14.19 -0.89
CA PRO A 96 -6.99 -15.03 0.29
C PRO A 96 -7.39 -16.45 -0.09
N ALA A 97 -6.61 -17.44 0.35
CA ALA A 97 -7.01 -18.84 0.21
C ALA A 97 -8.34 -19.00 0.95
N ALA A 98 -9.39 -19.36 0.19
CA ALA A 98 -10.74 -19.57 0.71
C ALA A 98 -10.78 -20.75 1.69
#